data_AF-A0A7C5R4Y6-F1
#
_entry.id   AF-A0A7C5R4Y6-F1
#
_cell.length_a   1.000
_cell.length_b   1.000
_cell.length_c   1.000
_cell.angle_alpha   90.00
_cell.angle_beta   90.00
_cell.angle_gamma   90.00
#
_symmetry.space_group_name_H-M   'P 1'
#
loop_
_entity.id
_entity.type
_entity.pdbx_description
1 polymer ?
#
loop_
_entity_poly.entity_id
_entity_poly.type
_entity_poly.pdbx_seq_one_letter_code
_entity_poly.pdbx_strand_id
1 'polypeptide(L)'
;MIRAPHVQSEPARAKINLTLHVGARTARGYHPLQSLVVFADIADQITVQPGLKTTLSISGPFAKDLHADADNLVLKAAKLCQKTGMFSLEKNLPVASGIGGGSADAAAVLRLLKY
;
A
#
# COMPACT_ATOMS: atom_id res chain seq x y z
N MET A 1 24.44 -6.87 21.47
CA MET A 1 24.33 -5.57 20.77
C MET A 1 22.97 -5.50 20.08
N ILE A 2 22.05 -4.67 20.57
CA ILE A 2 20.74 -4.45 19.94
C ILE A 2 20.94 -3.32 18.91
N ARG A 3 20.75 -3.60 17.62
CA ARG A 3 20.78 -2.56 16.57
C ARG A 3 19.71 -1.51 16.90
N ALA A 4 20.06 -0.22 16.83
CA ALA A 4 19.07 0.84 16.89
C ALA A 4 17.99 0.62 15.82
N PRO A 5 16.71 0.87 16.10
CA PRO A 5 15.65 0.75 15.10
C PRO A 5 15.92 1.77 13.99
N HIS A 6 16.34 1.28 12.82
CA HIS A 6 16.57 2.11 11.66
C HIS A 6 15.23 2.42 10.99
N VAL A 7 14.98 3.70 10.75
CA VAL A 7 13.86 4.16 9.92
C VAL A 7 14.14 3.75 8.47
N GLN A 8 13.17 3.12 7.83
CA GLN A 8 13.25 2.67 6.44
C GLN A 8 12.10 3.25 5.64
N SER A 9 12.32 3.54 4.37
CA SER A 9 11.32 4.19 3.52
C SER A 9 11.30 3.56 2.14
N GLU A 10 10.12 3.43 1.55
CA GLU A 10 9.94 2.84 0.23
C GLU A 10 8.78 3.48 -0.54
N PRO A 11 8.96 3.76 -1.85
CA PRO A 11 7.87 4.27 -2.68
C PRO A 11 6.83 3.18 -3.00
N ALA A 12 5.56 3.57 -2.92
CA ALA A 12 4.40 2.79 -3.34
C ALA A 12 3.89 3.34 -4.69
N ARG A 13 4.48 2.84 -5.78
CA ARG A 13 4.23 3.35 -7.14
C ARG A 13 2.82 3.06 -7.63
N ALA A 14 2.22 4.06 -8.28
CA ALA A 14 0.96 3.90 -8.99
C ALA A 14 1.12 2.91 -10.14
N LYS A 15 0.05 2.17 -10.46
CA LYS A 15 -0.04 1.34 -11.66
C LYS A 15 -1.01 1.93 -12.66
N ILE A 16 -0.75 1.68 -13.94
CA ILE A 16 -1.65 1.98 -15.05
C ILE A 16 -1.91 0.68 -15.82
N ASN A 17 -3.17 0.44 -16.17
CA ASN A 17 -3.53 -0.62 -17.12
C ASN A 17 -3.47 -0.02 -18.52
N LEU A 18 -2.42 -0.31 -19.30
CA LEU A 18 -2.30 0.17 -20.69
C LEU A 18 -3.31 -0.53 -21.59
N THR A 19 -3.67 -1.77 -21.24
CA THR A 19 -4.78 -2.49 -21.85
C THR A 19 -5.62 -3.12 -20.76
N LEU A 20 -6.92 -3.26 -21.00
CA LEU A 20 -7.82 -4.00 -20.12
C LEU A 20 -8.86 -4.71 -20.98
N HIS A 21 -8.71 -6.01 -21.13
CA HIS A 21 -9.71 -6.87 -21.73
C HIS A 21 -10.53 -7.55 -20.63
N VAL A 22 -11.85 -7.38 -20.70
CA VAL A 22 -12.82 -7.96 -19.78
C VAL A 22 -13.55 -9.10 -20.50
N GLY A 23 -13.33 -10.34 -20.07
CA GLY A 23 -13.97 -11.51 -20.65
C GLY A 23 -15.44 -11.66 -20.25
N ALA A 24 -16.09 -12.71 -20.78
CA ALA A 24 -17.47 -13.04 -20.43
C ALA A 24 -17.62 -13.38 -18.93
N ARG A 25 -18.79 -13.09 -18.37
CA ARG A 25 -19.10 -13.40 -16.97
C ARG A 25 -19.11 -14.91 -16.76
N THR A 26 -18.36 -15.37 -15.76
CA THR A 26 -18.32 -16.78 -15.37
C THR A 26 -19.56 -17.18 -14.57
N ALA A 27 -19.77 -18.49 -14.39
CA ALA A 27 -20.82 -19.02 -13.52
C ALA A 27 -20.68 -18.57 -12.05
N ARG A 28 -19.49 -18.14 -11.61
CA ARG A 28 -19.24 -17.57 -10.28
C ARG A 28 -19.56 -16.07 -10.18
N GLY A 29 -20.00 -15.46 -11.27
CA GLY A 29 -20.41 -14.07 -11.31
C GLY A 29 -19.27 -13.06 -11.55
N TYR A 30 -18.02 -13.50 -11.68
CA TYR A 30 -16.86 -12.65 -11.98
C TYR A 30 -16.48 -12.66 -13.46
N HIS A 31 -15.72 -11.65 -13.88
CA HIS A 31 -15.15 -11.54 -15.22
C HIS A 31 -13.65 -11.84 -15.19
N PRO A 32 -13.13 -12.75 -16.05
CA PRO A 32 -11.70 -12.90 -16.26
C PRO A 32 -11.13 -11.60 -16.84
N LEU A 33 -9.98 -11.17 -16.34
CA LEU A 33 -9.30 -9.96 -16.79
C LEU A 33 -7.96 -10.32 -17.43
N GLN A 34 -7.66 -9.72 -18.57
CA GLN A 34 -6.34 -9.70 -19.17
C GLN A 34 -5.90 -8.24 -19.33
N SER A 35 -4.73 -7.90 -18.82
CA SER A 35 -4.26 -6.51 -18.79
C SER A 35 -2.74 -6.45 -18.93
N LEU A 36 -2.24 -5.51 -19.72
CA LEU A 36 -0.86 -5.05 -19.64
C LEU A 36 -0.79 -3.94 -18.59
N VAL A 37 -0.05 -4.17 -17.51
CA VAL A 37 0.09 -3.24 -16.39
C VAL A 37 1.51 -2.69 -16.36
N VAL A 38 1.63 -1.39 -16.16
CA VAL A 38 2.91 -0.69 -15.96
C VAL A 38 2.87 0.13 -14.68
N PHE A 39 4.03 0.39 -14.10
CA PHE A 39 4.16 1.31 -12.97
C PHE A 39 4.51 2.70 -13.48
N ALA A 40 3.85 3.72 -12.96
CA ALA A 40 4.18 5.12 -13.21
C ALA A 40 5.29 5.58 -12.24
N ASP A 41 5.91 6.71 -12.57
CA ASP A 41 6.96 7.32 -11.74
C ASP A 41 6.40 8.17 -10.58
N ILE A 42 5.08 8.21 -10.41
CA ILE A 42 4.41 8.80 -9.25
C ILE A 42 4.11 7.72 -8.20
N ALA A 43 4.24 8.08 -6.93
CA ALA A 43 4.11 7.14 -5.82
C ALA A 43 3.61 7.84 -4.55
N ASP A 44 2.99 7.05 -3.68
CA ASP A 44 2.94 7.35 -2.26
C ASP A 44 4.28 7.00 -1.60
N GLN A 45 4.54 7.50 -0.40
CA GLN A 45 5.75 7.15 0.37
C GLN A 45 5.36 6.43 1.67
N ILE A 46 5.87 5.22 1.87
CA ILE A 46 5.75 4.50 3.13
C ILE A 46 7.06 4.64 3.90
N THR A 47 6.97 5.01 5.17
CA THR A 47 8.08 4.98 6.12
C THR A 47 7.73 4.10 7.31
N VAL A 48 8.68 3.26 7.74
CA VAL A 48 8.52 2.34 8.87
C VAL A 48 9.65 2.55 9.86
N GLN A 49 9.26 2.70 11.12
CA GLN A 49 10.17 2.62 12.25
C GLN A 49 9.74 1.45 13.16
N PRO A 50 10.55 0.38 13.28
CA PRO A 50 10.25 -0.72 14.19
C PRO A 50 10.06 -0.24 15.63
N GLY A 51 9.09 -0.81 16.34
CA GLY A 51 8.74 -0.40 17.70
C GLY A 51 7.77 -1.36 18.38
N LEU A 52 7.44 -1.10 19.65
CA LEU A 52 6.60 -1.99 20.46
C LEU A 52 5.09 -1.81 20.22
N LYS A 53 4.68 -0.67 19.67
CA LYS A 53 3.28 -0.35 19.38
C LYS A 53 3.10 -0.14 17.89
N THR A 54 1.95 -0.55 17.36
CA THR A 54 1.56 -0.29 15.98
C THR A 54 0.78 1.02 15.91
N THR A 55 1.28 1.97 15.14
CA THR A 55 0.58 3.24 14.86
C THR A 55 0.69 3.56 13.36
N LEU A 56 -0.31 4.25 12.82
CA LEU A 56 -0.28 4.77 11.46
C LEU A 56 -0.58 6.27 11.47
N SER A 57 0.32 7.06 10.88
CA SER A 57 0.09 8.46 10.55
C SER A 57 -0.06 8.61 9.05
N ILE A 58 -1.04 9.41 8.61
CA ILE A 58 -1.31 9.66 7.19
C ILE A 58 -1.20 11.16 6.95
N SER A 59 -0.39 11.55 5.97
CA SER A 59 -0.14 12.93 5.55
C SER A 59 -0.25 13.06 4.02
N GLY A 60 -0.05 14.25 3.48
CA GLY A 60 -0.12 14.50 2.03
C GLY A 60 -1.48 15.02 1.55
N PRO A 61 -1.58 15.41 0.27
CA PRO A 61 -2.74 16.11 -0.28
C PRO A 61 -4.04 15.29 -0.24
N PHE A 62 -3.95 13.97 -0.27
CA PHE A 62 -5.12 13.07 -0.27
C PHE A 62 -5.33 12.34 1.08
N ALA A 63 -4.67 12.78 2.15
CA ALA A 63 -4.75 12.14 3.46
C ALA A 63 -6.14 12.19 4.09
N LYS A 64 -6.87 13.30 3.89
CA LYS A 64 -8.19 13.55 4.50
C LYS A 64 -9.24 12.52 4.14
N ASP A 65 -9.06 11.81 3.02
CA ASP A 65 -9.98 10.81 2.49
C ASP A 65 -9.66 9.40 3.03
N LEU A 66 -8.70 9.27 3.95
CA LEU A 66 -8.27 8.01 4.56
C LEU A 66 -8.34 8.05 6.08
N HIS A 67 -8.56 6.87 6.66
CA HIS A 67 -8.54 6.67 8.11
C HIS A 67 -7.42 5.70 8.50
N ALA A 68 -6.82 5.95 9.66
CA ALA A 68 -5.79 5.10 10.26
C ALA A 68 -6.41 4.02 11.15
N ASP A 69 -7.33 3.24 10.57
CA ASP A 69 -8.07 2.18 11.26
C ASP A 69 -7.62 0.78 10.84
N ALA A 70 -8.21 -0.24 11.45
CA ALA A 70 -7.89 -1.64 11.17
C ALA A 70 -8.20 -2.08 9.73
N ASP A 71 -8.98 -1.29 8.98
CA ASP A 71 -9.32 -1.58 7.60
C ASP A 71 -8.27 -1.10 6.60
N ASN A 72 -7.39 -0.19 7.01
CA ASN A 72 -6.28 0.30 6.21
C ASN A 72 -5.30 -0.83 5.83
N LEU A 73 -4.99 -0.93 4.53
CA LEU A 73 -4.15 -1.99 3.99
C LEU A 73 -2.70 -1.97 4.52
N VAL A 74 -2.18 -0.80 4.92
CA VAL A 74 -0.86 -0.69 5.58
C VAL A 74 -0.87 -1.45 6.92
N LEU A 75 -1.91 -1.25 7.73
CA LEU A 75 -2.06 -1.90 9.02
C LEU A 75 -2.38 -3.39 8.87
N LYS A 76 -3.17 -3.76 7.86
CA LYS A 76 -3.41 -5.17 7.51
C LYS A 76 -2.12 -5.89 7.10
N ALA A 77 -1.25 -5.24 6.30
CA ALA A 77 0.04 -5.79 5.91
C ALA A 77 0.97 -5.98 7.12
N ALA A 78 1.10 -4.97 8.00
CA ALA A 78 1.88 -5.09 9.22
C ALA A 78 1.39 -6.22 10.13
N LYS A 79 0.07 -6.36 10.28
CA LYS A 79 -0.57 -7.44 11.04
C LYS A 79 -0.29 -8.80 10.43
N LEU A 80 -0.35 -8.94 9.10
CA LEU A 80 -0.03 -10.19 8.39
C LEU A 80 1.43 -10.62 8.65
N CYS A 81 2.36 -9.68 8.67
CA CYS A 81 3.77 -9.94 9.00
C CYS A 81 4.04 -10.17 10.48
N GLN A 82 3.03 -9.99 11.35
CA GLN A 82 3.18 -10.01 12.82
C GLN A 82 4.28 -9.05 13.30
N LYS A 83 4.39 -7.87 12.68
CA LYS A 83 5.35 -6.83 13.04
C LYS A 83 4.64 -5.62 13.64
N THR A 84 5.34 -4.95 14.55
CA THR A 84 4.88 -3.74 15.20
C THR A 84 5.85 -2.59 14.93
N GLY A 85 5.32 -1.38 14.93
CA GLY A 85 6.11 -0.18 14.64
C GLY A 85 5.25 1.01 14.31
N MET A 86 5.92 2.14 14.11
CA MET A 86 5.28 3.37 13.64
C MET A 86 5.37 3.38 12.13
N PHE A 87 4.20 3.51 11.48
CA PHE A 87 4.06 3.58 10.05
C PHE A 87 3.63 5.00 9.67
N SER A 88 4.24 5.55 8.63
CA SER A 88 3.85 6.83 8.04
C SER A 88 3.56 6.63 6.56
N LEU A 89 2.39 7.08 6.13
CA LEU A 89 1.96 7.10 4.74
C LEU A 89 1.82 8.55 4.29
N GLU A 90 2.70 8.98 3.40
CA GLU A 90 2.50 10.23 2.66
C GLU A 90 1.67 9.92 1.41
N LYS A 91 0.41 10.35 1.44
CA LYS A 91 -0.60 10.06 0.41
C LYS A 91 -0.62 11.12 -0.68
N ASN A 92 0.15 10.87 -1.73
CA ASN A 92 0.30 11.69 -2.92
C ASN A 92 -0.57 11.21 -4.09
N LEU A 93 -0.99 9.94 -4.07
CA LEU A 93 -1.87 9.36 -5.09
C LEU A 93 -3.36 9.56 -4.73
N PRO A 94 -4.20 9.99 -5.69
CA PRO A 94 -5.63 10.19 -5.44
C PRO A 94 -6.32 8.89 -4.97
N VAL A 95 -7.12 9.00 -3.90
CA VAL A 95 -7.87 7.87 -3.35
C VAL A 95 -8.95 7.40 -4.34
N ALA A 96 -9.19 6.09 -4.39
CA ALA A 96 -10.22 5.45 -5.23
C ALA A 96 -10.13 5.73 -6.75
N SER A 97 -8.95 6.13 -7.26
CA SER A 97 -8.74 6.50 -8.67
C SER A 97 -8.43 5.35 -9.63
N GLY A 98 -8.44 4.09 -9.15
CA GLY A 98 -8.16 2.90 -9.97
C GLY A 98 -6.68 2.66 -10.30
N ILE A 99 -5.77 3.48 -9.76
CA ILE A 99 -4.30 3.36 -9.95
C ILE A 99 -3.59 2.46 -8.94
N GLY A 100 -4.35 1.72 -8.12
CA GLY A 100 -3.81 0.71 -7.23
C GLY A 100 -3.05 1.21 -5.99
N GLY A 101 -3.21 2.49 -5.60
CA GLY A 101 -2.45 3.11 -4.51
C GLY A 101 -2.46 2.32 -3.20
N GLY A 102 -3.65 1.97 -2.66
CA GLY A 102 -3.72 1.22 -1.39
C GLY A 102 -3.06 -0.17 -1.43
N SER A 103 -3.09 -0.84 -2.59
CA SER A 103 -2.38 -2.11 -2.77
C SER A 103 -0.87 -1.91 -2.86
N ALA A 104 -0.42 -0.83 -3.51
CA ALA A 104 0.98 -0.45 -3.56
C ALA A 104 1.52 -0.09 -2.16
N ASP A 105 0.73 0.62 -1.35
CA ASP A 105 1.05 0.98 0.04
C ASP A 105 1.30 -0.27 0.88
N ALA A 106 0.36 -1.23 0.85
CA ALA A 106 0.53 -2.51 1.53
C ALA A 106 1.74 -3.31 1.02
N ALA A 107 1.95 -3.34 -0.29
CA ALA A 107 3.09 -4.06 -0.86
C ALA A 107 4.43 -3.43 -0.41
N ALA A 108 4.52 -2.09 -0.33
CA ALA A 108 5.69 -1.41 0.20
C ALA A 108 5.94 -1.75 1.68
N VAL A 109 4.88 -1.84 2.49
CA VAL A 109 4.98 -2.31 3.87
C VAL A 109 5.54 -3.73 3.94
N LEU A 110 5.02 -4.67 3.14
CA LEU A 110 5.51 -6.05 3.14
C LEU A 110 7.01 -6.14 2.78
N ARG A 111 7.46 -5.36 1.79
CA ARG A 111 8.87 -5.31 1.37
C ARG A 111 9.77 -4.69 2.45
N LEU A 112 9.35 -3.58 3.06
CA LEU A 112 10.05 -2.97 4.20
C LEU A 112 10.17 -3.92 5.40
N LEU A 113 9.12 -4.70 5.67
CA LEU A 113 9.10 -5.67 6.77
C LEU A 113 9.78 -7.00 6.44
N LYS A 114 10.28 -7.16 5.20
CA LYS A 114 10.95 -8.37 4.69
C LYS A 114 10.10 -9.63 4.82
N TYR A 115 8.85 -9.54 4.36
CA TYR A 115 7.99 -10.70 4.17
C TYR A 115 8.46 -11.56 2.98
#